data_AF-A0A537ULM1-F1
#
_entry.id   AF-A0A537ULM1-F1
#
_cell.length_a   1.000
_cell.length_b   1.000
_cell.length_c   1.000
_cell.angle_alpha   90.00
_cell.angle_beta   90.00
_cell.angle_gamma   90.00
#
_symmetry.space_group_name_H-M   'P 1'
#
loop_
_entity.id
_entity.type
_entity.pdbx_description
1 polymer ?
#
loop_
_entity_poly.entity_id
_entity_poly.type
_entity_poly.pdbx_seq_one_letter_code
_entity_poly.pdbx_strand_id
1 'polypeptide(L)'
;MKIKEAISSAILVVLLTAPTAWGQDSIRAAMEAANKEWSAAYNSMNGKAFPALYTKDAILMPPGVQAINGSEAIGQFWTNLIKRQYPT
;
A
#
# COMPACT_ATOMS: atom_id res chain seq x y z
N MET A 1 4.11 46.72 -10.28
CA MET A 1 3.73 45.52 -9.50
C MET A 1 2.22 45.50 -9.41
N LYS A 2 1.47 44.62 -10.12
CA LYS A 2 0.03 44.25 -9.88
C LYS A 2 -0.54 43.24 -10.91
N ILE A 3 0.03 43.07 -12.10
CA ILE A 3 -0.55 42.17 -13.15
C ILE A 3 0.03 40.75 -13.09
N LYS A 4 1.32 40.61 -12.73
CA LYS A 4 2.04 39.32 -12.70
C LYS A 4 1.55 38.40 -11.57
N GLU A 5 1.10 38.99 -10.46
CA GLU A 5 0.66 38.24 -9.28
C GLU A 5 -0.78 37.74 -9.38
N ALA A 6 -1.65 38.48 -10.07
CA ALA A 6 -3.02 38.04 -10.34
C ALA A 6 -3.08 36.79 -11.24
N ILE A 7 -2.11 36.64 -12.16
CA ILE A 7 -2.01 35.47 -13.04
C ILE A 7 -1.50 34.24 -12.25
N SER A 8 -0.60 34.43 -11.28
CA SER A 8 -0.13 33.35 -10.38
C SER A 8 -1.22 32.82 -9.44
N SER A 9 -2.11 33.69 -8.94
CA SER A 9 -3.18 33.25 -8.03
C SER A 9 -4.32 32.50 -8.72
N ALA A 10 -4.63 32.83 -9.99
CA ALA A 10 -5.72 32.16 -10.71
C ALA A 10 -5.38 30.70 -11.07
N ILE A 11 -4.10 30.39 -11.37
CA ILE A 11 -3.65 29.02 -11.67
C ILE A 11 -3.61 28.16 -10.40
N LEU A 12 -3.29 28.75 -9.24
CA LEU A 12 -3.23 28.03 -7.96
C LEU A 12 -4.63 27.64 -7.45
N VAL A 13 -5.68 28.39 -7.77
CA VAL A 13 -7.04 28.12 -7.29
C VAL A 13 -7.75 27.04 -8.13
N VAL A 14 -7.46 26.92 -9.43
CA VAL A 14 -8.10 25.91 -10.31
C VAL A 14 -7.60 24.48 -10.02
N LEU A 15 -6.40 24.31 -9.46
CA LEU A 15 -5.85 22.99 -9.11
C LEU A 15 -6.47 22.36 -7.85
N LEU A 16 -7.22 23.10 -7.05
CA LEU A 16 -7.78 22.64 -5.77
C LEU A 16 -9.21 22.08 -5.86
N THR A 17 -9.89 22.19 -7.01
CA THR A 17 -11.31 21.80 -7.15
C THR A 17 -11.55 20.64 -8.10
N ALA A 18 -10.56 19.76 -8.32
CA ALA A 18 -10.80 18.52 -9.03
C ALA A 18 -11.82 17.67 -8.23
N PRO A 19 -12.91 17.17 -8.85
CA PRO A 19 -13.88 16.36 -8.15
C PRO A 19 -13.23 15.03 -7.71
N THR A 20 -12.94 14.91 -6.42
CA THR A 20 -12.34 13.71 -5.79
C THR A 20 -13.32 12.55 -5.65
N ALA A 21 -14.60 12.76 -5.98
CA ALA A 21 -15.67 11.79 -5.76
C ALA A 21 -15.52 10.49 -6.60
N TRP A 22 -14.95 10.56 -7.82
CA TRP A 22 -14.68 9.35 -8.62
C TRP A 22 -13.40 8.60 -8.20
N GLY A 23 -12.52 9.25 -7.44
CA GLY A 23 -11.31 8.64 -6.90
C GLY A 23 -11.58 7.75 -5.69
N GLN A 24 -12.56 8.06 -4.86
CA GLN A 24 -12.75 7.35 -3.59
C GLN A 24 -13.26 5.91 -3.78
N ASP A 25 -14.24 5.70 -4.66
CA ASP A 25 -14.74 4.34 -4.95
C ASP A 25 -13.72 3.48 -5.68
N SER A 26 -12.93 4.06 -6.58
CA SER A 26 -11.88 3.36 -7.31
C SER A 26 -10.69 2.99 -6.40
N ILE A 27 -10.30 3.87 -5.47
CA ILE A 27 -9.29 3.57 -4.46
C ILE A 27 -9.77 2.46 -3.52
N ARG A 28 -11.02 2.52 -3.06
CA ARG A 28 -11.60 1.47 -2.20
C ARG A 28 -11.59 0.11 -2.91
N ALA A 29 -12.06 0.06 -4.16
CA ALA A 29 -12.05 -1.18 -4.94
C ALA A 29 -10.63 -1.75 -5.12
N ALA A 30 -9.62 -0.88 -5.36
CA ALA A 30 -8.23 -1.31 -5.47
C ALA A 30 -7.69 -1.87 -4.13
N MET A 31 -8.02 -1.25 -3.00
CA MET A 31 -7.64 -1.76 -1.66
C MET A 31 -8.29 -3.11 -1.37
N GLU A 32 -9.57 -3.29 -1.69
CA GLU A 32 -10.29 -4.56 -1.55
C GLU A 32 -9.66 -5.66 -2.40
N ALA A 33 -9.26 -5.35 -3.64
CA ALA A 33 -8.56 -6.27 -4.52
C ALA A 33 -7.19 -6.70 -3.95
N ALA A 34 -6.39 -5.75 -3.45
CA ALA A 34 -5.11 -6.04 -2.81
C ALA A 34 -5.28 -6.93 -1.55
N ASN A 35 -6.31 -6.68 -0.73
CA ASN A 35 -6.63 -7.51 0.43
C ASN A 35 -7.00 -8.95 0.03
N LYS A 36 -7.70 -9.12 -1.11
CA LYS A 36 -8.04 -10.44 -1.65
C LYS A 36 -6.80 -11.21 -2.10
N GLU A 37 -5.85 -10.55 -2.75
CA GLU A 37 -4.57 -11.16 -3.15
C GLU A 37 -3.74 -11.58 -1.93
N TRP A 38 -3.66 -10.71 -0.93
CA TRP A 38 -3.01 -11.01 0.35
C TRP A 38 -3.63 -12.24 1.02
N SER A 39 -4.97 -12.29 1.08
CA SER A 39 -5.71 -13.40 1.68
C SER A 39 -5.48 -14.71 0.92
N ALA A 40 -5.45 -14.64 -0.42
CA ALA A 40 -5.15 -15.80 -1.26
C ALA A 40 -3.74 -16.34 -1.01
N ALA A 41 -2.73 -15.46 -0.90
CA ALA A 41 -1.36 -15.85 -0.57
C ALA A 41 -1.26 -16.56 0.79
N TYR A 42 -1.92 -16.01 1.82
CA TYR A 42 -1.92 -16.58 3.15
C TYR A 42 -2.63 -17.95 3.20
N ASN A 43 -3.85 -18.03 2.66
CA ASN A 43 -4.68 -19.25 2.70
C ASN A 43 -4.09 -20.40 1.88
N SER A 44 -3.31 -20.09 0.85
CA SER A 44 -2.59 -21.09 0.04
C SER A 44 -1.19 -21.43 0.58
N MET A 45 -0.81 -20.89 1.75
CA MET A 45 0.52 -21.06 2.34
C MET A 45 1.67 -20.61 1.40
N ASN A 46 1.38 -19.69 0.48
CA ASN A 46 2.34 -19.21 -0.53
C ASN A 46 3.15 -18.02 -0.02
N GLY A 47 4.10 -18.27 0.88
CA GLY A 47 5.02 -17.26 1.42
C GLY A 47 5.78 -16.46 0.34
N LYS A 48 6.00 -17.03 -0.85
CA LYS A 48 6.73 -16.39 -1.95
C LYS A 48 5.94 -15.31 -2.67
N ALA A 49 4.61 -15.24 -2.48
CA ALA A 49 3.79 -14.21 -3.12
C ALA A 49 3.92 -12.84 -2.44
N PHE A 50 4.24 -12.79 -1.15
CA PHE A 50 4.18 -11.55 -0.37
C PHE A 50 5.10 -10.41 -0.85
N PRO A 51 6.35 -10.61 -1.33
CA PRO A 51 7.17 -9.50 -1.79
C PRO A 51 6.52 -8.64 -2.89
N ALA A 52 5.66 -9.22 -3.73
CA ALA A 52 4.97 -8.49 -4.79
C ALA A 52 3.77 -7.67 -4.28
N LEU A 53 3.26 -7.98 -3.08
CA LEU A 53 2.11 -7.32 -2.45
C LEU A 53 2.48 -6.09 -1.63
N TYR A 54 3.77 -5.80 -1.48
CA TYR A 54 4.29 -4.67 -0.72
C TYR A 54 5.16 -3.77 -1.61
N THR A 55 5.10 -2.46 -1.39
CA THR A 55 6.03 -1.53 -2.02
C THR A 55 7.46 -1.76 -1.51
N LYS A 56 8.45 -1.31 -2.28
CA LYS A 56 9.88 -1.47 -1.93
C LYS A 56 10.25 -0.84 -0.58
N ASP A 57 9.51 0.18 -0.17
CA ASP A 57 9.69 0.97 1.05
C ASP A 57 8.63 0.67 2.13
N ALA A 58 7.83 -0.39 1.96
CA ALA A 58 6.81 -0.75 2.94
C ALA A 58 7.41 -1.07 4.31
N ILE A 59 6.66 -0.74 5.36
CA ILE A 59 6.99 -1.06 6.74
C ILE A 59 5.88 -1.94 7.31
N LEU A 60 6.22 -3.15 7.74
CA LEU A 60 5.32 -4.04 8.47
C LEU A 60 5.60 -3.94 9.97
N MET A 61 4.55 -3.84 10.78
CA MET A 61 4.63 -3.74 12.24
C MET A 61 3.89 -4.91 12.92
N PRO A 62 4.50 -6.11 13.01
CA PRO A 62 3.88 -7.21 13.72
C PRO A 62 3.93 -6.96 15.25
N PRO A 63 2.97 -7.49 16.02
CA PRO A 63 2.97 -7.36 17.47
C PRO A 63 4.23 -7.97 18.12
N GLY A 64 4.84 -7.25 19.06
CA GLY A 64 5.91 -7.76 19.91
C GLY A 64 7.28 -7.96 19.24
N VAL A 65 7.46 -7.51 18.00
CA VAL A 65 8.73 -7.55 17.27
C VAL A 65 9.06 -6.18 16.68
N GLN A 66 10.32 -6.01 16.27
CA GLN A 66 10.76 -4.79 15.59
C GLN A 66 10.06 -4.62 14.24
N ALA A 67 9.85 -3.37 13.82
CA ALA A 67 9.35 -3.06 12.48
C ALA A 67 10.25 -3.66 11.39
N ILE A 68 9.62 -4.18 10.34
CA ILE A 68 10.27 -4.85 9.22
C ILE A 68 10.17 -3.93 8.00
N ASN A 69 11.33 -3.57 7.44
CA ASN A 69 11.42 -2.60 6.35
C ASN A 69 11.71 -3.32 5.03
N GLY A 70 10.94 -2.97 4.00
CA GLY A 70 11.12 -3.43 2.62
C GLY A 70 10.41 -4.74 2.31
N SER A 71 9.95 -4.84 1.05
CA SER A 71 9.09 -5.95 0.59
C SER A 71 9.75 -7.32 0.71
N GLU A 72 11.06 -7.43 0.51
CA GLU A 72 11.80 -8.68 0.64
C GLU A 72 11.81 -9.20 2.08
N ALA A 73 12.14 -8.33 3.05
CA ALA A 73 12.16 -8.69 4.47
C ALA A 73 10.75 -9.05 4.96
N ILE A 74 9.73 -8.33 4.49
CA ILE A 74 8.33 -8.63 4.76
C ILE A 74 7.94 -10.01 4.20
N GLY A 75 8.35 -10.35 2.98
CA GLY A 75 8.08 -11.67 2.40
C GLY A 75 8.74 -12.82 3.16
N GLN A 76 9.97 -12.61 3.66
CA GLN A 76 10.65 -13.58 4.53
C GLN A 76 9.88 -13.77 5.85
N PHE A 77 9.39 -12.69 6.46
CA PHE A 77 8.57 -12.76 7.66
C PHE A 77 7.33 -13.64 7.47
N TRP A 78 6.53 -13.38 6.43
CA TRP A 78 5.33 -14.18 6.17
C TRP A 78 5.65 -15.63 5.86
N THR A 79 6.70 -15.88 5.07
CA THR A 79 7.17 -17.25 4.78
C THR A 79 7.53 -18.00 6.07
N ASN A 80 8.25 -17.34 6.98
CA ASN A 80 8.66 -17.95 8.25
C ASN A 80 7.48 -18.13 9.21
N LEU A 81 6.53 -17.19 9.23
CA LEU A 81 5.32 -17.28 10.04
C LEU A 81 4.46 -18.48 9.61
N ILE A 82 4.21 -18.61 8.30
CA ILE A 82 3.44 -19.73 7.73
C ILE A 82 4.09 -21.06 8.08
N LYS A 83 5.42 -21.21 7.87
CA LYS A 83 6.16 -22.43 8.22
C LYS A 83 6.06 -22.78 9.71
N ARG A 84 6.09 -21.77 10.58
CA ARG A 84 5.98 -21.97 12.04
C ARG A 84 4.57 -22.42 12.45
N GLN A 85 3.55 -21.84 11.83
CA GLN A 85 2.15 -22.13 12.15
C GLN A 85 1.70 -23.49 11.60
N TYR A 86 2.25 -23.90 10.45
CA TYR A 86 1.91 -25.15 9.75
C TYR A 86 3.19 -25.98 9.49
N PRO A 87 3.80 -26.57 10.53
CA PRO A 87 4.94 -27.45 10.34
C PRO A 87 4.50 -28.70 9.57
N THR A 88 5.08 -28.91 8.38
CA THR A 88 4.96 -30.14 7.58
C THR A 88 5.83 -31.25 8.12
#